data_AF-A0A2W5CUF4-F1
#
_entry.id   AF-A0A2W5CUF4-F1
#
_cell.length_a   1.000
_cell.length_b   1.000
_cell.length_c   1.000
_cell.angle_alpha   90.00
_cell.angle_beta   90.00
_cell.angle_gamma   90.00
#
_symmetry.space_group_name_H-M   'P 1'
#
loop_
_entity.id
_entity.type
_entity.pdbx_description
1 polymer ?
#
loop_
_entity_poly.entity_id
_entity_poly.type
_entity_poly.pdbx_seq_one_letter_code
_entity_poly.pdbx_strand_id
1 'polypeptide(L)'
;MPSLSILPRGEYLRERLLTDVAKGLRITGFQSPAEDEKEYGLSLDLLTEIGAPHMWPVRVLDMSLVGFAIFQGDKLVVNRAPTHVDDRLAVVDLGSEGYQVRLVMRDMFGGRWLRAAESHIPDVQLDGDVPIEIFGVVRYVLSRTAE
;
A
#
# COMPACT_ATOMS: atom_id res chain seq x y z
N MET A 1 -17.69 0.63 12.78
CA MET A 1 -16.29 0.81 13.24
C MET A 1 -15.42 0.92 12.00
N PRO A 2 -14.33 1.73 11.99
CA PRO A 2 -13.48 1.85 10.81
C PRO A 2 -12.76 0.52 10.54
N SER A 3 -12.72 0.10 9.26
CA SER A 3 -12.05 -1.13 8.82
C SER A 3 -10.54 -0.93 8.59
N LEU A 4 -10.12 0.32 8.40
CA LEU A 4 -8.74 0.71 8.11
C LEU A 4 -8.26 1.80 9.07
N SER A 5 -6.97 1.80 9.38
CA SER A 5 -6.27 2.90 10.02
C SER A 5 -5.04 3.30 9.20
N ILE A 6 -5.01 4.54 8.74
CA ILE A 6 -3.81 5.11 8.11
C ILE A 6 -2.76 5.28 9.22
N LEU A 7 -1.61 4.62 9.06
CA LEU A 7 -0.55 4.71 10.06
C LEU A 7 0.17 6.06 9.94
N PRO A 8 0.48 6.72 11.08
CA PRO A 8 1.17 8.00 11.06
C PRO A 8 2.52 7.87 10.36
N ARG A 9 2.79 8.77 9.40
CA ARG A 9 3.99 8.73 8.58
C ARG A 9 5.28 9.01 9.35
N GLY A 10 5.21 9.76 10.46
CA GLY A 10 6.32 10.10 11.35
C GLY A 10 7.54 10.77 10.68
N GLU A 11 8.19 11.72 11.36
CA GLU A 11 9.57 12.13 11.01
C GLU A 11 10.54 10.93 11.05
N TYR A 12 10.25 9.95 11.92
CA TYR A 12 11.05 8.75 12.15
C TYR A 12 11.33 7.87 10.93
N LEU A 13 10.37 7.68 10.00
CA LEU A 13 10.59 6.86 8.80
C LEU A 13 11.59 7.52 7.86
N ARG A 14 11.52 8.85 7.71
CA ARG A 14 12.49 9.60 6.89
C ARG A 14 13.86 9.64 7.55
N GLU A 15 13.94 9.93 8.83
CA GLU A 15 15.23 9.97 9.55
C GLU A 15 15.93 8.62 9.57
N ARG A 16 15.20 7.50 9.81
CA ARG A 16 15.81 6.16 9.75
C ARG A 16 16.31 5.78 8.36
N LEU A 17 15.48 5.98 7.33
CA LEU A 17 15.86 5.64 5.96
C LEU A 17 17.04 6.48 5.48
N LEU A 18 17.05 7.78 5.79
CA LEU A 18 18.19 8.65 5.50
C LEU A 18 19.44 8.24 6.29
N THR A 19 19.30 7.79 7.55
CA THR A 19 20.42 7.34 8.38
C THR A 19 21.06 6.07 7.84
N ASP A 20 20.27 5.10 7.38
CA ASP A 20 20.81 3.84 6.84
C ASP A 20 21.48 4.05 5.48
N VAL A 21 20.92 4.91 4.61
CA VAL A 21 21.58 5.33 3.37
C VAL A 21 22.85 6.15 3.66
N ALA A 22 22.80 7.08 4.61
CA ALA A 22 23.95 7.92 4.99
C ALA A 22 25.07 7.12 5.65
N LYS A 23 24.76 6.04 6.40
CA LYS A 23 25.77 5.12 6.94
C LYS A 23 26.57 4.40 5.85
N GLY A 24 25.98 4.19 4.66
CA GLY A 24 26.66 3.64 3.50
C GLY A 24 27.56 4.65 2.77
N LEU A 25 27.29 5.95 2.89
CA LEU A 25 28.08 7.03 2.29
C LEU A 25 29.27 7.40 3.18
N ARG A 26 30.24 6.49 3.31
CA ARG A 26 31.57 6.85 3.83
C ARG A 26 32.47 7.25 2.65
N ILE A 27 32.64 8.56 2.46
CA ILE A 27 33.69 9.09 1.58
C ILE A 27 35.02 8.94 2.33
N THR A 28 35.61 7.75 2.29
CA THR A 28 37.02 7.56 2.63
C THR A 28 37.74 7.25 1.33
N GLY A 29 38.81 7.98 1.03
CA GLY A 29 39.57 7.93 -0.24
C GLY A 29 40.27 6.60 -0.58
N PHE A 30 39.83 5.50 0.01
CA PHE A 30 40.20 4.13 -0.33
C PHE A 30 38.93 3.26 -0.29
N GLN A 31 38.26 3.11 -1.42
CA GLN A 31 37.32 2.01 -1.64
C GLN A 31 38.19 0.74 -1.78
N SER A 32 38.09 -0.18 -0.83
CA SER A 32 38.83 -1.45 -0.93
C SER A 32 38.19 -2.32 -2.01
N PRO A 33 38.96 -3.09 -2.81
CA PRO A 33 38.41 -3.94 -3.88
C PRO A 33 37.33 -4.93 -3.42
N ALA A 34 37.30 -5.25 -2.11
CA ALA A 34 36.29 -6.10 -1.49
C ALA A 34 34.93 -5.41 -1.22
N GLU A 35 34.79 -4.10 -1.46
CA GLU A 35 33.48 -3.43 -1.39
C GLU A 35 32.62 -3.68 -2.62
N ASP A 36 33.22 -3.93 -3.79
CA ASP A 36 32.50 -4.26 -5.02
C ASP A 36 31.83 -5.67 -4.95
N GLU A 37 32.28 -6.53 -4.02
CA GLU A 37 31.70 -7.85 -3.75
C GLU A 37 30.66 -7.84 -2.62
N LYS A 38 30.34 -6.69 -2.01
CA LYS A 38 29.30 -6.62 -0.98
C LYS A 38 27.91 -6.74 -1.62
N GLU A 39 27.28 -7.91 -1.46
CA GLU A 39 25.83 -8.02 -1.64
C GLU A 39 25.12 -7.11 -0.63
N TYR A 40 24.32 -6.17 -1.15
CA TYR A 40 23.43 -5.37 -0.32
C TYR A 40 22.30 -6.25 0.23
N GLY A 41 22.09 -6.21 1.54
CA GLY A 41 21.00 -6.96 2.17
C GLY A 41 19.62 -6.53 1.65
N LEU A 42 18.68 -7.48 1.57
CA LEU A 42 17.29 -7.19 1.24
C LEU A 42 16.67 -6.27 2.32
N SER A 43 16.23 -5.09 1.91
CA SER A 43 15.47 -4.17 2.75
C SER A 43 14.02 -4.11 2.27
N LEU A 44 13.06 -4.43 3.15
CA LEU A 44 11.64 -4.30 2.85
C LEU A 44 11.24 -2.84 2.62
N ASP A 45 11.92 -1.89 3.24
CA ASP A 45 11.61 -0.48 3.08
C ASP A 45 12.01 0.02 1.67
N LEU A 46 13.14 -0.47 1.16
CA LEU A 46 13.56 -0.20 -0.22
C LEU A 46 12.68 -0.95 -1.23
N LEU A 47 12.36 -2.21 -0.96
CA LEU A 47 11.49 -3.03 -1.81
C LEU A 47 10.08 -2.43 -1.97
N THR A 48 9.52 -1.94 -0.86
CA THR A 48 8.17 -1.37 -0.83
C THR A 48 8.15 0.14 -1.11
N GLU A 49 9.31 0.78 -1.17
CA GLU A 49 9.47 2.22 -1.33
C GLU A 49 8.68 3.04 -0.28
N ILE A 50 8.48 2.51 0.93
CA ILE A 50 7.60 3.10 1.95
C ILE A 50 8.05 4.50 2.40
N GLY A 51 9.32 4.85 2.17
CA GLY A 51 9.85 6.20 2.38
C GLY A 51 9.33 7.26 1.40
N ALA A 52 8.86 6.85 0.22
CA ALA A 52 8.43 7.76 -0.84
C ALA A 52 7.19 8.58 -0.41
N PRO A 53 7.05 9.84 -0.86
CA PRO A 53 5.95 10.72 -0.45
C PRO A 53 4.54 10.26 -0.82
N HIS A 54 4.44 9.43 -1.85
CA HIS A 54 3.18 8.89 -2.34
C HIS A 54 2.89 7.48 -1.79
N MET A 55 3.77 6.87 -0.99
CA MET A 55 3.58 5.54 -0.42
C MET A 55 3.13 5.64 1.04
N TRP A 56 2.06 4.94 1.39
CA TRP A 56 1.34 5.09 2.67
C TRP A 56 1.06 3.74 3.33
N PRO A 57 1.54 3.52 4.56
CA PRO A 57 1.20 2.32 5.31
C PRO A 57 -0.23 2.45 5.89
N VAL A 58 -1.05 1.42 5.68
CA VAL A 58 -2.42 1.31 6.19
C VAL A 58 -2.56 0.00 6.94
N ARG A 59 -3.11 0.04 8.15
CA ARG A 59 -3.39 -1.15 8.95
C ARG A 59 -4.82 -1.60 8.75
N VAL A 60 -5.00 -2.90 8.52
CA VAL A 60 -6.30 -3.57 8.48
C VAL A 60 -6.78 -3.83 9.91
N LEU A 61 -8.00 -3.41 10.24
CA LEU A 61 -8.55 -3.46 11.60
C LEU A 61 -9.60 -4.56 11.80
N ASP A 62 -10.15 -5.11 10.73
CA ASP A 62 -11.19 -6.14 10.78
C ASP A 62 -10.93 -7.27 9.75
N MET A 63 -11.93 -8.13 9.54
CA MET A 63 -11.88 -9.28 8.62
C MET A 63 -12.60 -9.03 7.30
N SER A 64 -13.02 -7.80 7.00
CA SER A 64 -13.81 -7.47 5.79
C SER A 64 -13.08 -7.77 4.47
N LEU A 65 -11.75 -7.99 4.54
CA LEU A 65 -10.89 -8.20 3.38
C LEU A 65 -10.44 -9.66 3.20
N VAL A 66 -10.98 -10.61 3.98
CA VAL A 66 -10.55 -12.03 3.92
C VAL A 66 -10.79 -12.65 2.54
N GLY A 67 -11.83 -12.23 1.81
CA GLY A 67 -12.05 -12.66 0.43
C GLY A 67 -10.91 -12.30 -0.55
N PHE A 68 -10.05 -11.34 -0.18
CA PHE A 68 -8.82 -11.00 -0.89
C PHE A 68 -7.56 -11.61 -0.27
N ALA A 69 -7.72 -12.55 0.67
CA ALA A 69 -6.65 -13.12 1.49
C ALA A 69 -5.86 -12.08 2.30
N ILE A 70 -6.52 -10.99 2.69
CA ILE A 70 -5.99 -9.95 3.57
C ILE A 70 -6.66 -10.10 4.93
N PHE A 71 -5.87 -10.23 5.99
CA PHE A 71 -6.36 -10.56 7.32
C PHE A 71 -6.26 -9.38 8.29
N GLN A 72 -7.02 -9.46 9.37
CA GLN A 72 -6.96 -8.49 10.44
C GLN A 72 -5.52 -8.35 10.96
N GLY A 73 -5.03 -7.11 11.03
CA GLY A 73 -3.68 -6.80 11.50
C GLY A 73 -2.64 -6.63 10.39
N ASP A 74 -2.93 -7.06 9.15
CA ASP A 74 -2.06 -6.87 7.99
C ASP A 74 -1.76 -5.38 7.74
N LYS A 75 -0.60 -5.13 7.12
CA LYS A 75 -0.19 -3.79 6.69
C LYS A 75 -0.22 -3.71 5.17
N LEU A 76 -1.05 -2.83 4.67
CA LEU A 76 -1.11 -2.49 3.25
C LEU A 76 -0.13 -1.34 2.99
N VAL A 77 0.63 -1.46 1.91
CA VAL A 77 1.41 -0.34 1.39
C VAL A 77 0.66 0.23 0.19
N VAL A 78 0.15 1.45 0.35
CA VAL A 78 -0.77 2.09 -0.59
C VAL A 78 -0.05 3.20 -1.36
N ASN A 79 -0.10 3.13 -2.68
CA ASN A 79 0.42 4.16 -3.58
C ASN A 79 -0.70 5.16 -3.94
N ARG A 80 -0.53 6.42 -3.53
CA ARG A 80 -1.46 7.54 -3.77
C ARG A 80 -1.26 8.27 -5.11
N ALA A 81 -0.23 7.92 -5.87
CA ALA A 81 0.02 8.45 -7.22
C ALA A 81 0.01 7.31 -8.27
N PRO A 82 -1.04 6.48 -8.34
CA PRO A 82 -1.07 5.38 -9.29
C PRO A 82 -1.24 5.89 -10.72
N THR A 83 -0.49 5.30 -11.66
CA THR A 83 -0.69 5.53 -13.10
C THR A 83 -1.88 4.74 -13.67
N HIS A 84 -2.32 3.68 -12.99
CA HIS A 84 -3.41 2.81 -13.39
C HIS A 84 -4.07 2.15 -12.17
N VAL A 85 -5.40 2.03 -12.21
CA VAL A 85 -6.22 1.49 -11.11
C VAL A 85 -6.91 0.18 -11.44
N ASP A 86 -7.16 -0.13 -12.72
CA ASP A 86 -7.91 -1.33 -13.10
C ASP A 86 -7.16 -2.61 -12.75
N ASP A 87 -7.92 -3.65 -12.39
CA ASP A 87 -7.48 -4.95 -11.90
C ASP A 87 -6.59 -4.88 -10.65
N ARG A 88 -6.78 -3.84 -9.83
CA ARG A 88 -6.02 -3.63 -8.58
C ARG A 88 -6.94 -3.36 -7.40
N LEU A 89 -6.43 -3.68 -6.21
CA LEU A 89 -7.07 -3.29 -4.97
C LEU A 89 -6.85 -1.79 -4.73
N ALA A 90 -7.92 -1.02 -4.66
CA ALA A 90 -7.92 0.41 -4.41
C ALA A 90 -8.52 0.69 -3.03
N VAL A 91 -7.91 1.63 -2.32
CA VAL A 91 -8.50 2.27 -1.14
C VAL A 91 -9.38 3.40 -1.65
N VAL A 92 -10.68 3.32 -1.38
CA VAL A 92 -11.69 4.27 -1.85
C VAL A 92 -12.46 4.86 -0.67
N ASP A 93 -12.84 6.12 -0.77
CA ASP A 93 -13.76 6.75 0.18
C ASP A 93 -15.20 6.58 -0.31
N LEU A 94 -15.99 5.78 0.41
CA LEU A 94 -17.42 5.57 0.13
C LEU A 94 -18.31 6.48 0.98
N GLY A 95 -17.77 7.59 1.50
CA GLY A 95 -18.48 8.59 2.27
C GLY A 95 -18.77 8.11 3.70
N SER A 96 -20.01 7.73 3.98
CA SER A 96 -20.46 7.46 5.36
C SER A 96 -19.78 6.26 6.03
N GLU A 97 -19.26 5.32 5.24
CA GLU A 97 -18.55 4.13 5.72
C GLU A 97 -17.03 4.35 5.84
N GLY A 98 -16.54 5.50 5.37
CA GLY A 98 -15.12 5.85 5.32
C GLY A 98 -14.34 5.06 4.27
N TYR A 99 -13.02 4.93 4.49
CA TYR A 99 -12.13 4.25 3.57
C TYR A 99 -12.34 2.73 3.57
N GLN A 100 -12.53 2.16 2.38
CA GLN A 100 -12.63 0.72 2.15
C GLN A 100 -11.66 0.25 1.07
N VAL A 101 -11.24 -1.02 1.12
CA VAL A 101 -10.50 -1.65 0.03
C VAL A 101 -11.47 -2.36 -0.90
N ARG A 102 -11.41 -2.04 -2.19
CA ARG A 102 -12.22 -2.65 -3.24
C ARG A 102 -11.33 -3.09 -4.40
N LEU A 103 -11.68 -4.17 -5.08
CA LEU A 103 -11.06 -4.55 -6.34
C LEU A 103 -11.68 -3.73 -7.47
N VAL A 104 -10.87 -2.98 -8.21
CA VAL A 104 -11.31 -2.27 -9.41
C VAL A 104 -11.39 -3.27 -10.56
N MET A 105 -12.58 -3.50 -11.09
CA MET A 105 -12.82 -4.34 -12.26
C MET A 105 -13.31 -3.48 -13.41
N ARG A 106 -12.95 -3.87 -14.63
CA ARG A 106 -13.44 -3.23 -15.87
C ARG A 106 -14.41 -4.16 -16.58
N ASP A 107 -15.58 -3.65 -16.94
CA ASP A 107 -16.56 -4.41 -17.71
C ASP A 107 -16.27 -4.39 -19.22
N MET A 108 -17.05 -5.15 -20.00
CA MET A 108 -16.90 -5.25 -21.45
C MET A 108 -17.23 -3.95 -22.21
N PHE A 109 -17.98 -3.04 -21.58
CA PHE A 109 -18.36 -1.74 -22.14
C PHE A 109 -17.38 -0.63 -21.73
N GLY A 110 -16.38 -0.95 -20.92
CA GLY A 110 -15.33 -0.05 -20.45
C GLY A 110 -15.64 0.67 -19.13
N GLY A 111 -16.75 0.37 -18.47
CA GLY A 111 -17.09 0.91 -17.16
C GLY A 111 -16.29 0.26 -16.04
N ARG A 112 -15.89 1.05 -15.03
CA ARG A 112 -15.17 0.54 -13.86
C ARG A 112 -16.09 0.32 -12.66
N TRP A 113 -15.86 -0.78 -11.96
CA TRP A 113 -16.65 -1.27 -10.84
C TRP A 113 -15.76 -1.60 -9.65
N LEU A 114 -16.26 -1.39 -8.44
CA LEU A 114 -15.60 -1.60 -7.17
C LEU A 114 -16.20 -2.81 -6.48
N ARG A 115 -15.53 -3.96 -6.60
CA ARG A 115 -15.93 -5.21 -5.99
C ARG A 115 -15.42 -5.32 -4.55
N ALA A 116 -16.29 -5.76 -3.64
CA ALA A 116 -15.91 -6.08 -2.26
C ALA A 116 -15.25 -7.47 -2.16
N ALA A 117 -14.57 -7.74 -1.05
CA ALA A 117 -14.02 -9.06 -0.79
C ALA A 117 -15.13 -10.09 -0.53
N GLU A 118 -16.22 -9.65 0.09
CA GLU A 118 -17.35 -10.48 0.47
C GLU A 118 -18.44 -10.43 -0.61
N SER A 119 -18.89 -11.60 -1.07
CA SER A 119 -19.82 -11.73 -2.20
C SER A 119 -21.22 -11.18 -1.96
N HIS A 120 -21.60 -10.96 -0.70
CA HIS A 120 -22.91 -10.41 -0.35
C HIS A 120 -22.95 -8.88 -0.38
N ILE A 121 -21.78 -8.22 -0.44
CA ILE A 121 -21.68 -6.78 -0.56
C ILE A 121 -21.76 -6.43 -2.05
N PRO A 122 -22.69 -5.55 -2.48
CA PRO A 122 -22.84 -5.22 -3.88
C PRO A 122 -21.63 -4.46 -4.43
N ASP A 123 -21.37 -4.69 -5.71
CA ASP A 123 -20.38 -3.93 -6.48
C ASP A 123 -20.89 -2.50 -6.68
N VAL A 124 -19.98 -1.52 -6.59
CA VAL A 124 -20.31 -0.09 -6.75
C VAL A 124 -19.66 0.43 -8.02
N GLN A 125 -20.39 1.19 -8.84
CA GLN A 125 -19.81 1.76 -10.05
C GLN A 125 -18.86 2.90 -9.69
N LEU A 126 -17.59 2.80 -10.13
CA LEU A 126 -16.57 3.83 -9.89
C LEU A 126 -16.81 5.08 -10.75
N ASP A 127 -17.21 4.87 -12.00
CA ASP A 127 -17.46 5.92 -12.99
C ASP A 127 -18.95 6.31 -13.08
N GLY A 128 -19.69 6.16 -11.98
CA GLY A 128 -21.10 6.49 -11.92
C GLY A 128 -21.38 7.98 -11.74
N ASP A 129 -22.64 8.32 -11.47
CA ASP A 129 -23.08 9.71 -11.26
C ASP A 129 -22.50 10.33 -9.97
N VAL A 130 -22.23 9.49 -8.97
CA VAL A 130 -21.63 9.93 -7.70
C VAL A 130 -20.12 9.70 -7.80
N PRO A 131 -19.30 10.77 -7.73
CA PRO A 131 -17.85 10.62 -7.78
C PRO A 131 -17.34 9.92 -6.52
N ILE A 132 -16.53 8.87 -6.71
CA ILE A 132 -15.87 8.15 -5.62
C ILE A 132 -14.39 8.53 -5.62
N GLU A 133 -13.89 9.02 -4.49
CA GLU A 133 -12.48 9.36 -4.35
C GLU A 133 -11.64 8.10 -4.15
N ILE A 134 -10.62 7.91 -5.00
CA ILE A 134 -9.59 6.90 -4.81
C ILE A 134 -8.47 7.52 -3.99
N PHE A 135 -8.30 7.06 -2.75
CA PHE A 135 -7.18 7.44 -1.90
C PHE A 135 -5.84 6.97 -2.46
N GLY A 136 -5.81 5.75 -3.00
CA GLY A 136 -4.65 5.13 -3.62
C GLY A 136 -4.85 3.64 -3.91
N VAL A 137 -3.82 3.01 -4.48
CA VAL A 137 -3.83 1.59 -4.87
C VAL A 137 -2.89 0.79 -3.97
N VAL A 138 -3.35 -0.34 -3.48
CA VAL A 138 -2.54 -1.29 -2.68
C VAL A 138 -1.48 -1.91 -3.59
N ARG A 139 -0.22 -1.77 -3.19
CA ARG A 139 0.94 -2.34 -3.90
C ARG A 139 1.51 -3.58 -3.21
N TYR A 140 1.48 -3.59 -1.88
CA TYR A 140 1.98 -4.70 -1.09
C TYR A 140 1.05 -4.98 0.08
N VAL A 141 0.95 -6.26 0.44
CA VAL A 141 0.33 -6.74 1.67
C VAL A 141 1.45 -7.37 2.48
N LEU A 142 1.67 -6.85 3.69
CA LEU A 142 2.65 -7.37 4.64
C LEU A 142 1.88 -8.02 5.78
N SER A 143 1.94 -9.35 5.82
CA SER A 143 1.28 -10.17 6.82
C SER A 143 2.30 -10.77 7.78
N ARG A 144 1.96 -10.84 9.07
CA ARG A 144 2.76 -11.51 10.10
C ARG A 144 2.04 -12.77 10.54
N THR A 145 2.67 -13.93 10.38
CA THR A 145 2.05 -15.24 10.62
C THR A 145 2.27 -15.78 12.03
N ALA A 146 3.34 -15.38 12.72
CA ALA A 146 3.67 -15.78 14.08
C ALA A 146 4.53 -14.70 14.78
N GLU A 147 4.61 -14.75 16.12
CA GLU A 147 5.61 -14.03 16.92
C GLU A 147 6.85 -14.86 17.19
#